data_AF-K2CT96-F1
#
_entry.id   AF-K2CT96-F1
#
_cell.length_a   1.000
_cell.length_b   1.000
_cell.length_c   1.000
_cell.angle_alpha   90.00
_cell.angle_beta   90.00
_cell.angle_gamma   90.00
#
_symmetry.space_group_name_H-M   'P 1'
#
loop_
_entity.id
_entity.type
_entity.pdbx_description
1 polymer ?
#
loop_
_entity_poly.entity_id
_entity_poly.type
_entity_poly.pdbx_seq_one_letter_code
_entity_poly.pdbx_strand_id
1 'polypeptide(L)'
;MNKLSKQALFGSLLVLAGIVFLVQQIFHLPIGGLFVSMFFLAGGLVFLYVVLNNKEHWWALIPGSTLVGLAALIALGDLAPRFTDKFGGTLFLGSIALGFVGVYLLKPSNWWAVIPAGAVSTIALVAGIQNGHGMLQGGVFFLGIGATFAALGLLP
;
A
#
# COMPACT_ATOMS: atom_id res chain seq x y z
N MET A 1 5.66 23.63 -24.07
CA MET A 1 5.18 22.34 -24.64
C MET A 1 3.66 22.35 -24.69
N ASN A 2 3.08 22.37 -25.90
CA ASN A 2 1.63 22.47 -26.11
C ASN A 2 0.88 21.26 -25.52
N LYS A 3 -0.35 21.48 -25.03
CA LYS A 3 -1.20 20.41 -24.45
C LYS A 3 -1.36 19.19 -25.38
N LEU A 4 -1.41 19.43 -26.70
CA LEU A 4 -1.46 18.41 -27.74
C LEU A 4 -0.23 17.47 -27.74
N SER A 5 0.98 17.97 -27.49
CA SER A 5 2.19 17.12 -27.48
C SER A 5 2.27 16.23 -26.25
N LYS A 6 1.74 16.70 -25.11
CA LYS A 6 1.66 15.89 -23.89
C LYS A 6 0.66 14.74 -24.06
N GLN A 7 -0.52 15.02 -24.62
CA GLN A 7 -1.53 14.00 -24.90
C GLN A 7 -1.03 12.95 -25.90
N ALA A 8 -0.37 13.36 -26.99
CA ALA A 8 0.19 12.43 -27.97
C ALA A 8 1.33 11.56 -27.38
N LEU A 9 2.13 12.13 -26.47
CA LEU A 9 3.19 11.39 -25.76
C LEU A 9 2.60 10.36 -24.80
N PHE A 10 1.64 10.74 -23.96
CA PHE A 10 0.94 9.79 -23.08
C PHE A 10 0.18 8.72 -23.87
N GLY A 11 -0.49 9.11 -24.97
CA GLY A 11 -1.19 8.17 -25.86
C GLY A 11 -0.24 7.16 -26.50
N SER A 12 0.90 7.62 -27.03
CA SER A 12 1.92 6.71 -27.60
C SER A 12 2.51 5.78 -26.54
N LEU A 13 2.75 6.29 -25.33
CA LEU A 13 3.26 5.49 -24.21
C LEU A 13 2.25 4.41 -23.81
N LEU A 14 0.95 4.75 -23.80
CA LEU A 14 -0.14 3.81 -23.51
C LEU A 14 -0.23 2.70 -24.57
N VAL A 15 -0.14 3.09 -25.86
CA VAL A 15 -0.16 2.14 -26.98
C VAL A 15 1.06 1.21 -26.91
N LEU A 16 2.26 1.75 -26.64
CA LEU A 16 3.46 0.94 -26.45
C LEU A 16 3.33 -0.03 -25.28
N ALA A 17 2.80 0.42 -24.14
CA ALA A 17 2.53 -0.47 -23.00
C ALA A 17 1.56 -1.59 -23.39
N GLY A 18 0.47 -1.27 -24.11
CA GLY A 18 -0.49 -2.25 -24.61
C GLY A 18 0.13 -3.28 -25.56
N ILE A 19 1.02 -2.85 -26.47
CA ILE A 19 1.76 -3.74 -27.37
C ILE A 19 2.69 -4.67 -26.58
N VAL A 20 3.40 -4.15 -25.58
CA VAL A 20 4.27 -4.96 -24.71
C VAL A 20 3.45 -6.03 -23.98
N PHE A 21 2.29 -5.68 -23.43
CA PHE A 21 1.40 -6.65 -22.78
C PHE A 21 0.82 -7.68 -23.77
N LEU A 22 0.49 -7.29 -25.00
CA LEU A 22 0.04 -8.22 -26.04
C LEU A 22 1.13 -9.23 -26.43
N VAL A 23 2.36 -8.75 -26.64
CA VAL A 23 3.53 -9.60 -26.93
C VAL A 23 3.80 -10.52 -25.75
N GLN A 24 3.73 -10.02 -24.53
CA GLN A 24 3.87 -10.84 -23.32
C GLN A 24 2.87 -12.01 -23.30
N GLN A 25 1.60 -11.75 -23.61
CA GLN A 25 0.55 -12.76 -23.62
C GLN A 25 0.74 -13.78 -24.75
N ILE A 26 1.14 -13.33 -25.94
CA ILE A 26 1.36 -14.21 -27.10
C ILE A 26 2.57 -15.14 -26.86
N PHE A 27 3.67 -14.58 -26.38
CA PHE A 27 4.95 -15.30 -26.26
C PHE A 27 5.19 -15.91 -24.88
N HIS A 28 4.22 -15.80 -23.95
CA HIS A 28 4.34 -16.25 -22.56
C HIS A 28 5.62 -15.71 -21.89
N LEU A 29 6.03 -14.50 -22.26
CA LEU A 29 7.25 -13.90 -21.71
C LEU A 29 7.03 -13.65 -20.22
N PRO A 30 7.94 -14.05 -19.34
CA PRO A 30 7.83 -13.85 -17.89
C PRO A 30 8.18 -12.39 -17.53
N ILE A 31 7.58 -11.40 -18.19
CA ILE A 31 7.46 -10.05 -17.63
C ILE A 31 6.38 -10.13 -16.53
N GLY A 32 6.63 -11.01 -15.54
CA GLY A 32 5.66 -11.44 -14.55
C GLY A 32 5.35 -10.34 -13.53
N GLY A 33 4.39 -10.62 -12.64
CA GLY A 33 4.12 -9.75 -11.50
C GLY A 33 5.41 -9.41 -10.74
N LEU A 34 6.33 -10.35 -10.60
CA LEU A 34 7.67 -10.13 -10.04
C LEU A 34 8.46 -8.98 -10.69
N PHE A 35 8.45 -8.85 -12.02
CA PHE A 35 9.15 -7.75 -12.69
C PHE A 35 8.52 -6.40 -12.35
N VAL A 36 7.19 -6.33 -12.37
CA VAL A 36 6.43 -5.12 -11.97
C VAL A 36 6.65 -4.80 -10.49
N SER A 37 6.70 -5.82 -9.63
CA SER A 37 6.97 -5.70 -8.20
C SER A 37 8.31 -5.02 -7.93
N MET A 38 9.34 -5.32 -8.72
CA MET A 38 10.66 -4.68 -8.58
C MET A 38 10.61 -3.15 -8.75
N PHE A 39 9.79 -2.63 -9.68
CA PHE A 39 9.64 -1.18 -9.85
C PHE A 39 8.91 -0.53 -8.68
N PHE A 40 7.86 -1.16 -8.17
CA PHE A 40 7.16 -0.68 -6.98
C PHE A 40 8.05 -0.74 -5.74
N LEU A 41 8.85 -1.81 -5.59
CA LEU A 41 9.81 -1.94 -4.50
C LEU A 41 10.87 -0.84 -4.60
N ALA A 42 11.47 -0.63 -5.78
CA ALA A 42 12.44 0.43 -6.01
C ALA A 42 11.85 1.81 -5.69
N GLY A 43 10.65 2.11 -6.18
CA GLY A 43 9.95 3.36 -5.86
C GLY A 43 9.68 3.54 -4.36
N GLY A 44 9.21 2.48 -3.70
CA GLY A 44 9.00 2.48 -2.25
C GLY A 44 10.28 2.72 -1.46
N LEU A 45 11.36 2.04 -1.83
CA LEU A 45 12.68 2.20 -1.21
C LEU A 45 13.24 3.61 -1.42
N VAL A 46 12.98 4.26 -2.58
CA VAL A 46 13.36 5.65 -2.80
C VAL A 46 12.66 6.58 -1.78
N PHE A 47 11.35 6.42 -1.57
CA PHE A 47 10.64 7.22 -0.56
C PHE A 47 11.11 6.93 0.86
N LEU A 48 11.36 5.66 1.20
CA LEU A 48 11.91 5.30 2.51
C LEU A 48 13.32 5.88 2.69
N TYR A 49 14.14 5.91 1.63
CA TYR A 49 15.44 6.57 1.67
C TYR A 49 15.34 8.08 1.88
N VAL A 50 14.35 8.75 1.26
CA VAL A 50 14.11 10.19 1.44
C VAL A 50 13.89 10.55 2.91
N VAL A 51 13.08 9.79 3.65
CA VAL A 51 12.84 10.05 5.07
C VAL A 51 14.03 9.66 5.96
N LEU A 52 14.80 8.62 5.60
CA LEU A 52 16.03 8.26 6.31
C LEU A 52 17.09 9.36 6.17
N ASN A 53 17.19 9.99 5.01
CA ASN A 53 18.12 11.08 4.76
C ASN A 53 17.69 12.39 5.44
N ASN A 54 16.40 12.70 5.45
CA ASN A 54 15.86 13.85 6.18
C ASN A 54 14.49 13.52 6.80
N LYS A 55 14.48 13.43 8.13
CA LYS A 55 13.29 13.10 8.93
C LYS A 55 12.18 14.16 8.84
N GLU A 56 12.49 15.37 8.38
CA GLU A 56 11.46 16.38 8.08
C GLU A 56 10.54 15.97 6.92
N HIS A 57 11.00 15.06 6.05
CA HIS A 57 10.18 14.47 4.99
C HIS A 57 9.41 13.24 5.47
N TRP A 58 8.86 13.30 6.69
CA TRP A 58 8.05 12.24 7.31
C TRP A 58 6.94 11.70 6.39
N TRP A 59 6.38 12.57 5.53
CA TRP A 59 5.30 12.23 4.61
C TRP A 59 5.68 11.10 3.66
N ALA A 60 6.97 10.89 3.39
CA ALA A 60 7.47 9.86 2.50
C ALA A 60 7.30 8.43 3.06
N LEU A 61 7.09 8.28 4.38
CA LEU A 61 6.76 6.97 4.99
C LEU A 61 5.46 6.39 4.45
N ILE A 62 4.47 7.23 4.14
CA ILE A 62 3.17 6.78 3.64
C ILE A 62 3.30 6.16 2.24
N PRO A 63 3.75 6.90 1.20
CA PRO A 63 3.93 6.32 -0.13
C PRO A 63 5.02 5.23 -0.12
N GLY A 64 6.09 5.39 0.68
CA GLY A 64 7.14 4.38 0.82
C GLY A 64 6.59 3.03 1.28
N SER A 65 5.91 2.99 2.43
CA SER A 65 5.32 1.75 2.96
C SER A 65 4.22 1.20 2.05
N THR A 66 3.40 2.07 1.45
CA THR A 66 2.35 1.65 0.50
C THR A 66 2.94 0.96 -0.73
N LEU A 67 3.99 1.52 -1.33
CA LEU A 67 4.62 0.97 -2.53
C LEU A 67 5.39 -0.32 -2.21
N VAL A 68 6.06 -0.40 -1.06
CA VAL A 68 6.69 -1.64 -0.58
C VAL A 68 5.64 -2.72 -0.34
N GLY A 69 4.51 -2.38 0.28
CA GLY A 69 3.40 -3.30 0.48
C GLY A 69 2.76 -3.77 -0.83
N LEU A 70 2.61 -2.88 -1.80
CA LEU A 70 2.12 -3.22 -3.14
C LEU A 70 3.09 -4.16 -3.86
N ALA A 71 4.39 -3.88 -3.79
CA ALA A 71 5.41 -4.76 -4.34
C ALA A 71 5.37 -6.15 -3.70
N ALA A 72 5.25 -6.20 -2.37
CA ALA A 72 5.10 -7.46 -1.64
C ALA A 72 3.83 -8.22 -2.04
N LEU A 73 2.70 -7.53 -2.18
CA LEU A 73 1.43 -8.11 -2.61
C LEU A 73 1.56 -8.74 -4.00
N ILE A 74 2.14 -8.02 -4.96
CA ILE A 74 2.34 -8.51 -6.33
C ILE A 74 3.29 -9.70 -6.34
N ALA A 75 4.43 -9.61 -5.63
CA ALA A 75 5.40 -10.71 -5.57
C ALA A 75 4.82 -11.97 -4.92
N LEU A 76 4.08 -11.83 -3.82
CA LEU A 76 3.42 -12.94 -3.15
C LEU A 76 2.22 -13.47 -3.93
N GLY A 77 1.62 -12.68 -4.81
CA GLY A 77 0.62 -13.16 -5.78
C GLY A 77 1.19 -14.27 -6.66
N ASP A 78 2.42 -14.09 -7.14
CA ASP A 78 3.12 -15.08 -7.96
C ASP A 78 3.77 -16.20 -7.12
N LEU A 79 4.41 -15.86 -6.00
CA LEU A 79 5.21 -16.81 -5.20
C LEU A 79 4.37 -17.63 -4.21
N ALA A 80 3.28 -17.07 -3.69
CA ALA A 80 2.46 -17.66 -2.64
C ALA A 80 0.95 -17.33 -2.83
N PRO A 81 0.34 -17.71 -3.96
CA PRO A 81 -1.02 -17.30 -4.33
C PRO A 81 -2.05 -17.63 -3.24
N ARG A 82 -1.98 -18.82 -2.63
CA ARG A 82 -2.92 -19.24 -1.56
C ARG A 82 -2.87 -18.34 -0.31
N PHE A 83 -1.71 -17.74 -0.03
CA PHE A 83 -1.58 -16.78 1.07
C PHE A 83 -2.20 -15.45 0.66
N THR A 84 -1.87 -14.97 -0.53
CA THR A 84 -2.37 -13.71 -1.09
C THR A 84 -3.90 -13.70 -1.26
N ASP A 85 -4.50 -14.81 -1.68
CA ASP A 85 -5.96 -14.97 -1.78
C ASP A 85 -6.67 -14.75 -0.44
N LYS A 86 -6.00 -15.12 0.67
CA LYS A 86 -6.57 -15.02 2.02
C LYS A 86 -6.19 -13.73 2.73
N PHE A 87 -4.95 -13.27 2.57
CA PHE A 87 -4.36 -12.23 3.39
C PHE A 87 -3.79 -11.05 2.60
N GLY A 88 -3.96 -11.03 1.27
CA GLY A 88 -3.44 -9.94 0.43
C GLY A 88 -3.99 -8.57 0.84
N GLY A 89 -5.29 -8.50 1.14
CA GLY A 89 -5.91 -7.29 1.68
C GLY A 89 -5.31 -6.85 3.02
N THR A 90 -5.14 -7.78 3.96
CA THR A 90 -4.48 -7.53 5.26
C THR A 90 -3.05 -7.06 5.10
N LEU A 91 -2.28 -7.70 4.22
CA LEU A 91 -0.90 -7.34 3.95
C LEU A 91 -0.80 -5.91 3.41
N PHE A 92 -1.58 -5.60 2.37
CA PHE A 92 -1.53 -4.29 1.73
C PHE A 92 -2.04 -3.18 2.64
N LEU A 93 -3.20 -3.35 3.28
CA LEU A 93 -3.72 -2.36 4.23
C LEU A 93 -2.82 -2.22 5.46
N GLY A 94 -2.26 -3.33 5.96
CA GLY A 94 -1.30 -3.33 7.06
C GLY A 94 -0.05 -2.53 6.71
N SER A 95 0.48 -2.65 5.49
CA SER A 95 1.62 -1.83 5.04
C SER A 95 1.31 -0.33 5.01
N ILE A 96 0.10 0.06 4.62
CA ILE A 96 -0.34 1.46 4.64
C ILE A 96 -0.43 1.95 6.09
N ALA A 97 -1.03 1.15 6.97
CA ALA A 97 -1.13 1.46 8.38
C ALA A 97 0.26 1.65 9.02
N LEU A 98 1.24 0.80 8.68
CA LEU A 98 2.62 0.96 9.12
C LEU A 98 3.25 2.28 8.67
N GLY A 99 2.88 2.79 7.49
CA GLY A 99 3.27 4.12 7.04
C GLY A 99 2.80 5.22 8.00
N PHE A 100 1.52 5.20 8.39
CA PHE A 100 0.96 6.18 9.33
C PHE A 100 1.48 6.01 10.76
N VAL A 101 1.64 4.77 11.24
CA VAL A 101 2.30 4.48 12.53
C VAL A 101 3.71 5.05 12.52
N GLY A 102 4.46 4.83 11.44
CA GLY A 102 5.80 5.39 11.27
C GLY A 102 5.81 6.92 11.32
N VAL A 103 4.84 7.60 10.70
CA VAL A 103 4.71 9.07 10.76
C VAL A 103 4.54 9.55 12.19
N TYR A 104 3.64 8.93 12.95
CA TYR A 104 3.39 9.30 14.35
C TYR A 104 4.62 9.06 15.23
N LEU A 105 5.28 7.90 15.08
CA LEU A 105 6.50 7.57 15.83
C LEU A 105 7.68 8.50 15.50
N LEU A 106 7.80 8.90 14.24
CA LEU A 106 8.89 9.78 13.79
C LEU A 106 8.68 11.23 14.22
N LYS A 107 7.43 11.70 14.15
CA LYS A 107 7.07 13.10 14.46
C LYS A 107 5.74 13.13 15.22
N PRO A 108 5.78 12.95 16.56
CA PRO A 108 4.56 12.88 17.40
C PRO A 108 3.66 14.11 17.32
N SER A 109 4.20 15.28 16.91
CA SER A 109 3.39 16.48 16.63
C SER A 109 2.35 16.26 15.53
N ASN A 110 2.53 15.26 14.67
CA ASN A 110 1.57 14.80 13.67
C ASN A 110 0.57 13.80 14.30
N TRP A 111 -0.09 14.20 15.39
CA TRP A 111 -1.07 13.37 16.11
C TRP A 111 -2.19 12.83 15.22
N TRP A 112 -2.54 13.57 14.17
CA TRP A 112 -3.57 13.20 13.20
C TRP A 112 -3.29 11.83 12.56
N ALA A 113 -2.03 11.39 12.48
CA ALA A 113 -1.65 10.11 11.87
C ALA A 113 -2.15 8.88 12.65
N VAL A 114 -2.48 9.04 13.94
CA VAL A 114 -3.07 7.96 14.76
C VAL A 114 -4.45 7.54 14.22
N ILE A 115 -5.23 8.47 13.70
CA ILE A 115 -6.58 8.19 13.15
C ILE A 115 -6.51 7.25 11.94
N PRO A 116 -5.81 7.58 10.83
CA PRO A 116 -5.68 6.67 9.71
C PRO A 116 -4.87 5.41 10.06
N ALA A 117 -3.86 5.49 10.94
CA ALA A 117 -3.15 4.30 11.41
C ALA A 117 -4.11 3.29 12.05
N GLY A 118 -4.93 3.72 13.01
CA GLY A 118 -5.89 2.86 13.70
C GLY A 118 -7.03 2.39 12.81
N ALA A 119 -7.62 3.28 12.01
CA ALA A 119 -8.70 2.93 11.10
C ALA A 119 -8.24 1.93 10.01
N VAL A 120 -7.11 2.18 9.35
CA VAL A 120 -6.59 1.27 8.32
C VAL A 120 -6.10 -0.05 8.95
N SER A 121 -5.50 -0.03 10.14
CA SER A 121 -5.16 -1.27 10.88
C SER A 121 -6.40 -2.10 11.17
N THR A 122 -7.50 -1.46 11.57
CA THR A 122 -8.77 -2.13 11.83
C THR A 122 -9.31 -2.79 10.57
N ILE A 123 -9.30 -2.08 9.44
CA ILE A 123 -9.74 -2.65 8.15
C ILE A 123 -8.80 -3.79 7.72
N ALA A 124 -7.49 -3.67 7.94
CA ALA A 124 -6.53 -4.73 7.66
C ALA A 124 -6.82 -6.01 8.48
N LEU A 125 -7.16 -5.86 9.76
CA LEU A 125 -7.58 -6.97 10.62
C LEU A 125 -8.88 -7.60 10.13
N VAL A 126 -9.89 -6.78 9.82
CA VAL A 126 -11.19 -7.27 9.29
C VAL A 126 -10.99 -8.03 7.98
N ALA A 127 -10.13 -7.54 7.09
CA ALA A 127 -9.81 -8.20 5.82
C ALA A 127 -9.13 -9.58 6.02
N GLY A 128 -8.51 -9.82 7.17
CA GLY A 128 -7.84 -11.08 7.50
C GLY A 128 -8.75 -12.13 8.14
N ILE A 129 -9.97 -11.75 8.53
CA ILE A 129 -10.93 -12.66 9.15
C ILE A 129 -11.52 -13.58 8.08
N GLN A 130 -11.01 -14.80 8.03
CA GLN A 130 -11.52 -15.86 7.17
C GLN A 130 -12.70 -16.57 7.85
N ASN A 131 -13.81 -16.76 7.12
CA ASN A 131 -15.01 -17.49 7.58
C ASN A 131 -15.76 -16.89 8.78
N GLY A 132 -15.56 -15.60 9.09
CA GLY A 132 -16.31 -14.92 10.15
C GLY A 132 -17.76 -14.63 9.75
N HIS A 133 -18.71 -14.83 10.66
CA HIS A 133 -20.05 -14.26 10.50
C HIS A 133 -19.95 -12.72 10.49
N GLY A 134 -20.80 -12.04 9.71
CA GLY A 134 -20.75 -10.57 9.56
C GLY A 134 -20.79 -9.78 10.89
N MET A 135 -21.36 -10.38 11.95
CA MET A 135 -21.32 -9.83 13.30
C MET A 135 -19.90 -9.70 13.87
N LEU A 136 -19.03 -10.69 13.66
CA LEU A 136 -17.64 -10.65 14.14
C LEU A 136 -16.85 -9.54 13.43
N GLN A 137 -16.98 -9.45 12.11
CA GLN A 137 -16.32 -8.41 11.31
C GLN A 137 -16.81 -7.01 11.71
N GLY A 138 -18.12 -6.84 11.88
CA GLY A 138 -18.71 -5.59 12.37
C GLY A 138 -18.24 -5.24 13.78
N GLY A 139 -18.23 -6.20 14.70
CA GLY A 139 -17.74 -6.01 16.07
C GLY A 139 -16.27 -5.58 16.12
N VAL A 140 -15.40 -6.28 15.38
CA VAL A 140 -13.97 -5.91 15.25
C VAL A 140 -13.82 -4.52 14.65
N PHE A 141 -14.61 -4.19 13.62
CA PHE A 141 -14.58 -2.86 13.01
C PHE A 141 -14.93 -1.76 14.02
N PHE A 142 -16.09 -1.83 14.68
CA PHE A 142 -16.50 -0.79 15.63
C PHE A 142 -15.60 -0.71 16.86
N LEU A 143 -15.13 -1.85 17.39
CA LEU A 143 -14.16 -1.87 18.48
C LEU A 143 -12.83 -1.25 18.08
N GLY A 144 -12.32 -1.55 16.88
CA GLY A 144 -11.06 -1.00 16.39
C GLY A 144 -11.12 0.51 16.16
N ILE A 145 -12.23 1.01 15.60
CA ILE A 145 -12.47 2.46 15.49
C ILE A 145 -12.60 3.11 16.87
N GLY A 146 -13.36 2.51 17.79
CA GLY A 146 -13.49 2.99 19.17
C GLY A 146 -12.13 3.05 19.89
N ALA A 147 -11.31 2.01 19.74
CA ALA A 147 -9.95 1.97 20.28
C ALA A 147 -9.05 3.06 19.68
N THR A 148 -9.20 3.37 18.39
CA THR A 148 -8.46 4.44 17.72
C THR A 148 -8.75 5.80 18.37
N PHE A 149 -10.03 6.11 18.61
CA PHE A 149 -10.41 7.37 19.26
C PHE A 149 -10.12 7.38 20.76
N ALA A 150 -10.18 6.23 21.44
CA ALA A 150 -9.74 6.12 22.83
C ALA A 150 -8.23 6.42 22.94
N ALA A 151 -7.42 5.85 22.05
CA ALA A 151 -5.99 6.15 21.98
C ALA A 151 -5.73 7.64 21.69
N LEU A 152 -6.50 8.23 20.76
CA LEU A 152 -6.41 9.65 20.46
C LEU A 152 -6.75 10.53 21.68
N GLY A 153 -7.77 10.16 22.46
CA GLY A 153 -8.17 10.88 23.68
C GLY A 153 -7.17 10.76 24.84
N LEU A 154 -6.26 9.79 24.79
CA LEU A 154 -5.18 9.61 25.76
C LEU A 154 -3.88 10.30 25.34
N LEU A 155 -3.82 10.89 24.13
CA LEU A 155 -2.65 11.65 23.70
C LEU A 155 -2.52 12.94 24.53
N PRO A 156 -1.29 13.28 24.97
CA PRO A 156 -1.03 14.48 25.76
C PRO A 156 -1.14 15.78 24.96
#